data_AF-A0A3Q3ESD5-F1
#
_entry.id   AF-A0A3Q3ESD5-F1
#
_cell.length_a   1.000
_cell.length_b   1.000
_cell.length_c   1.000
_cell.angle_alpha   90.00
_cell.angle_beta   90.00
_cell.angle_gamma   90.00
#
_symmetry.space_group_name_H-M   'P 1'
#
loop_
_entity.id
_entity.type
_entity.pdbx_description
1 polymer ?
#
loop_
_entity_poly.entity_id
_entity_poly.type
_entity_poly.pdbx_seq_one_letter_code
_entity_poly.pdbx_strand_id
1 'polypeptide(L)'
;VQVDQGKGKSGLSGYYYQGVWRSLGGTKVHQFNNSSAISQCLKGKVVHMYGDSTVRQWFEYLMLHFQVVDSHPKQTGPYMIWDNAKNILVTYRVHGPPLSFIYVPTSELRYIANEIDGLVGGTNTVVVFSVWAHFSPFPIELYIRRLQSIRRAVIRLLNRAPDTLVVIRTANLRGLTPSESLNYSDWYTLQLDKVLRAVFKGFNVRLVDAWEMTLAHHLPHNIHPGRPIVKNMIDILLSYICTK
;
A
#
# COMPACT_ATOMS: atom_id res chain seq x y z
N VAL A 1 27.75 -37.58 -4.03
CA VAL A 1 27.53 -36.14 -3.77
C VAL A 1 26.54 -35.65 -4.81
N GLN A 2 25.25 -35.60 -4.46
CA GLN A 2 24.18 -35.17 -5.35
C GLN A 2 23.74 -33.80 -4.88
N VAL A 3 24.00 -32.79 -5.72
CA VAL A 3 23.77 -31.39 -5.42
C VAL A 3 22.27 -31.14 -5.39
N ASP A 4 21.79 -30.77 -4.20
CA ASP A 4 20.44 -30.29 -3.95
C ASP A 4 20.22 -28.99 -4.74
N GLN A 5 19.44 -29.06 -5.82
CA GLN A 5 19.01 -27.88 -6.56
C GLN A 5 17.95 -27.15 -5.72
N GLY A 6 18.43 -26.39 -4.74
CA GLY A 6 17.63 -25.49 -3.93
C GLY A 6 16.80 -24.56 -4.80
N LYS A 7 15.49 -24.54 -4.52
CA LYS A 7 14.44 -23.63 -5.02
C LYS A 7 14.94 -22.21 -5.30
N GLY A 8 15.51 -21.99 -6.47
CA GLY A 8 15.61 -20.69 -7.11
C GLY A 8 14.28 -20.38 -7.81
N LYS A 9 13.20 -20.12 -7.05
CA LYS A 9 12.01 -19.49 -7.67
C LYS A 9 12.33 -18.01 -7.87
N SER A 10 12.75 -17.64 -9.08
CA SER A 10 12.55 -16.29 -9.61
C SER A 10 11.04 -16.06 -9.77
N GLY A 11 10.33 -15.86 -8.67
CA GLY A 11 8.88 -16.06 -8.63
C GLY A 11 8.12 -14.77 -8.92
N LEU A 12 7.78 -14.53 -10.19
CA LEU A 12 6.78 -13.54 -10.60
C LEU A 12 5.57 -13.59 -9.66
N SER A 13 5.03 -12.42 -9.26
CA SER A 13 3.90 -12.38 -8.31
C SER A 13 2.54 -12.66 -8.98
N GLY A 14 2.45 -12.51 -10.30
CA GLY A 14 1.23 -12.74 -11.07
C GLY A 14 1.35 -12.32 -12.53
N TYR A 15 0.21 -12.31 -13.23
CA TYR A 15 0.11 -11.86 -14.62
C TYR A 15 -1.30 -11.31 -14.90
N TYR A 16 -1.44 -10.48 -15.93
CA TYR A 16 -2.75 -10.04 -16.42
C TYR A 16 -3.32 -11.05 -17.42
N TYR A 17 -4.61 -11.35 -17.28
CA TYR A 17 -5.40 -12.05 -18.27
C TYR A 17 -6.73 -11.33 -18.45
N GLN A 18 -7.01 -10.87 -19.66
CA GLN A 18 -8.23 -10.09 -19.98
C GLN A 18 -8.44 -8.88 -19.05
N GLY A 19 -7.37 -8.16 -18.72
CA GLY A 19 -7.43 -6.98 -17.85
C GLY A 19 -7.55 -7.26 -16.34
N VAL A 20 -7.52 -8.54 -15.93
CA VAL A 20 -7.63 -8.96 -14.54
C VAL A 20 -6.30 -9.57 -14.07
N TRP A 21 -5.83 -9.14 -12.90
CA TRP A 21 -4.64 -9.68 -12.28
C TRP A 21 -4.90 -11.08 -11.71
N ARG A 22 -4.04 -12.03 -12.07
CA ARG A 22 -4.03 -13.40 -11.56
C ARG A 22 -2.79 -13.61 -10.72
N SER A 23 -2.97 -13.75 -9.40
CA SER A 23 -1.88 -13.99 -8.45
C SER A 23 -1.34 -15.41 -8.57
N LEU A 24 -0.02 -15.55 -8.55
CA LEU A 24 0.68 -16.84 -8.48
C LEU A 24 1.04 -17.22 -7.03
N GLY A 25 0.85 -16.30 -6.08
CA GLY A 25 1.23 -16.44 -4.67
C GLY A 25 0.25 -17.23 -3.80
N GLY A 26 -0.71 -17.97 -4.39
CA GLY A 26 -1.68 -18.81 -3.66
C GLY A 26 -2.91 -18.07 -3.11
N THR A 27 -2.90 -16.74 -3.05
CA THR A 27 -4.09 -15.95 -2.72
C THR A 27 -5.04 -15.88 -3.90
N LYS A 28 -6.27 -16.40 -3.73
CA LYS A 28 -7.33 -16.20 -4.72
C LYS A 28 -7.78 -14.74 -4.71
N VAL A 29 -7.62 -14.07 -5.85
CA VAL A 29 -8.07 -12.68 -6.02
C VAL A 29 -9.53 -12.67 -6.45
N HIS A 30 -10.37 -12.05 -5.65
CA HIS A 30 -11.77 -11.79 -5.94
C HIS A 30 -11.92 -10.42 -6.62
N GLN A 31 -12.87 -10.31 -7.55
CA GLN A 31 -13.17 -9.04 -8.21
C GLN A 31 -14.31 -8.32 -7.50
N PHE A 32 -14.08 -7.07 -7.12
CA PHE A 32 -15.07 -6.22 -6.48
C PHE A 32 -15.58 -5.18 -7.49
N ASN A 33 -16.63 -5.54 -8.22
CA ASN A 33 -17.08 -4.79 -9.40
C ASN A 33 -18.13 -3.70 -9.11
N ASN A 34 -18.69 -3.67 -7.90
CA ASN A 34 -19.71 -2.70 -7.53
C ASN A 34 -19.56 -2.26 -6.06
N SER A 35 -20.16 -1.12 -5.72
CA SER A 35 -20.07 -0.53 -4.38
C SER A 35 -20.66 -1.44 -3.29
N SER A 36 -21.67 -2.26 -3.61
CA SER A 36 -22.27 -3.21 -2.65
C SER A 36 -21.26 -4.28 -2.22
N ALA A 37 -20.52 -4.88 -3.15
CA ALA A 37 -19.49 -5.87 -2.85
C ALA A 37 -18.35 -5.29 -1.99
N ILE A 38 -17.89 -4.08 -2.31
CA ILE A 38 -16.86 -3.37 -1.53
C ILE A 38 -17.38 -3.05 -0.13
N SER A 39 -18.59 -2.50 -0.04
CA SER A 39 -19.23 -2.13 1.21
C SER A 39 -19.50 -3.33 2.11
N GLN A 40 -19.92 -4.46 1.54
CA GLN A 40 -20.12 -5.71 2.27
C GLN A 40 -18.80 -6.28 2.79
N CYS A 41 -17.74 -6.22 1.99
CA CYS A 41 -16.40 -6.64 2.40
C CYS A 41 -15.86 -5.79 3.55
N LEU A 42 -16.02 -4.48 3.48
CA LEU A 42 -15.53 -3.56 4.51
C LEU A 42 -16.45 -3.44 5.74
N LYS A 43 -17.60 -4.13 5.77
CA LYS A 43 -18.55 -4.07 6.88
C LYS A 43 -17.87 -4.41 8.21
N GLY A 44 -17.99 -3.51 9.19
CA GLY A 44 -17.40 -3.65 10.52
C GLY A 44 -15.87 -3.48 10.55
N LYS A 45 -15.24 -3.04 9.46
CA LYS A 45 -13.77 -2.87 9.38
C LYS A 45 -13.35 -1.43 9.63
N VAL A 46 -12.20 -1.30 10.28
CA VAL A 46 -11.46 -0.05 10.47
C VAL A 46 -10.16 -0.16 9.68
N VAL A 47 -10.07 0.57 8.57
CA VAL A 47 -8.93 0.56 7.66
C VAL A 47 -8.14 1.86 7.81
N HIS A 48 -6.88 1.75 8.20
CA HIS A 48 -5.97 2.88 8.30
C HIS A 48 -4.94 2.83 7.18
N MET A 49 -4.93 3.85 6.31
CA MET A 49 -3.97 3.98 5.21
C MET A 49 -2.95 5.07 5.53
N TYR A 50 -1.67 4.72 5.56
CA TYR A 50 -0.58 5.67 5.82
C TYR A 50 0.44 5.66 4.71
N GLY A 51 0.83 6.83 4.19
CA GLY A 51 1.87 6.80 3.19
C GLY A 51 2.02 8.02 2.32
N ASP A 52 2.49 7.79 1.10
CA ASP A 52 2.63 8.80 0.07
C ASP A 52 1.39 8.86 -0.83
N SER A 53 1.46 9.69 -1.87
CA SER A 53 0.36 9.86 -2.83
C SER A 53 -0.04 8.56 -3.54
N THR A 54 0.80 7.52 -3.52
CA THR A 54 0.46 6.24 -4.13
C THR A 54 -0.64 5.55 -3.32
N VAL A 55 -0.51 5.38 -2.01
CA VAL A 55 -1.60 4.80 -1.20
C VAL A 55 -2.80 5.74 -1.06
N ARG A 56 -2.61 7.07 -1.17
CA ARG A 56 -3.74 8.01 -1.29
C ARG A 56 -4.65 7.64 -2.46
N GLN A 57 -4.08 7.24 -3.59
CA GLN A 57 -4.85 6.82 -4.76
C GLN A 57 -5.78 5.62 -4.48
N TRP A 58 -5.41 4.73 -3.54
CA TRP A 58 -6.30 3.65 -3.09
C TRP A 58 -7.47 4.18 -2.28
N PHE A 59 -7.22 5.13 -1.39
CA PHE A 59 -8.28 5.81 -0.65
C PHE A 59 -9.26 6.52 -1.61
N GLU A 60 -8.73 7.28 -2.57
CA GLU A 60 -9.52 7.98 -3.60
C GLU A 60 -10.34 7.01 -4.46
N TYR A 61 -9.78 5.84 -4.79
CA TYR A 61 -10.55 4.80 -5.47
C TYR A 61 -11.74 4.34 -4.62
N LEU A 62 -11.54 4.11 -3.32
CA LEU A 62 -12.61 3.70 -2.41
C LEU A 62 -13.66 4.80 -2.24
N MET A 63 -13.26 6.09 -2.21
CA MET A 63 -14.21 7.22 -2.09
C MET A 63 -15.27 7.21 -3.19
N LEU A 64 -14.98 6.70 -4.38
CA LEU A 64 -15.95 6.58 -5.47
C LEU A 64 -17.12 5.63 -5.15
N HIS A 65 -16.99 4.83 -4.10
CA HIS A 65 -17.96 3.81 -3.69
C HIS A 65 -18.70 4.14 -2.39
N PHE A 66 -18.38 5.27 -1.73
CA PHE A 66 -18.96 5.68 -0.45
C PHE A 66 -19.35 7.16 -0.47
N GLN A 67 -20.25 7.56 0.44
CA GLN A 67 -20.51 8.98 0.70
C GLN A 67 -19.36 9.52 1.57
N VAL A 68 -18.69 10.57 1.10
CA VAL A 68 -17.53 11.17 1.76
C VAL A 68 -17.98 12.31 2.66
N VAL A 69 -17.47 12.35 3.90
CA VAL A 69 -17.87 13.32 4.93
C VAL A 69 -17.17 14.69 4.77
N ASP A 70 -16.11 14.78 3.96
CA ASP A 70 -15.40 16.04 3.68
C ASP A 70 -15.06 16.18 2.17
N SER A 71 -15.45 17.32 1.60
CA SER A 71 -15.36 17.63 0.16
C SER A 71 -14.17 18.52 -0.22
N HIS A 72 -13.28 18.86 0.72
CA HIS A 72 -12.09 19.69 0.44
C HIS A 72 -10.78 18.90 0.56
N PRO A 73 -10.45 18.02 -0.41
CA PRO A 73 -9.31 17.13 -0.30
C PRO A 73 -7.98 17.90 -0.40
N LYS A 74 -7.36 18.20 0.74
CA LYS A 74 -5.93 18.54 0.80
C LYS A 74 -5.14 17.29 0.44
N GLN A 75 -4.22 17.36 -0.52
CA GLN A 75 -3.37 16.24 -0.98
C GLN A 75 -2.69 15.42 0.14
N THR A 76 -2.61 15.98 1.35
CA THR A 76 -1.97 15.47 2.55
C THR A 76 -2.89 14.66 3.47
N GLY A 77 -4.20 14.73 3.28
CA GLY A 77 -5.17 14.34 4.31
C GLY A 77 -5.13 15.28 5.53
N PRO A 78 -5.72 14.88 6.67
CA PRO A 78 -6.36 13.58 6.90
C PRO A 78 -7.66 13.44 6.09
N TYR A 79 -7.92 12.25 5.56
CA TYR A 79 -9.20 11.92 4.92
C TYR A 79 -9.92 10.83 5.68
N MET A 80 -11.26 10.83 5.58
CA MET A 80 -12.12 9.85 6.24
C MET A 80 -13.33 9.46 5.37
N ILE A 81 -13.55 8.16 5.25
CA ILE A 81 -14.82 7.55 4.82
C ILE A 81 -15.47 6.96 6.07
N TRP A 82 -16.73 7.30 6.31
CA TRP A 82 -17.51 6.81 7.44
C TRP A 82 -18.89 6.35 6.99
N ASP A 83 -19.21 5.07 7.17
CA ASP A 83 -20.55 4.50 6.99
C ASP A 83 -21.02 3.95 8.34
N ASN A 84 -21.84 4.75 9.04
CA ASN A 84 -22.35 4.40 10.37
C ASN A 84 -23.22 3.14 10.35
N ALA A 85 -24.04 2.95 9.31
CA ALA A 85 -24.97 1.83 9.22
C ALA A 85 -24.24 0.48 9.08
N LYS A 86 -23.07 0.50 8.43
CA LYS A 86 -22.24 -0.70 8.25
C LYS A 86 -21.01 -0.74 9.14
N ASN A 87 -20.85 0.24 10.02
CA ASN A 87 -19.70 0.42 10.90
C ASN A 87 -18.37 0.34 10.13
N ILE A 88 -18.25 1.14 9.06
CA ILE A 88 -17.05 1.20 8.21
C ILE A 88 -16.31 2.49 8.50
N LEU A 89 -15.02 2.37 8.82
CA LEU A 89 -14.10 3.51 8.89
C LEU A 89 -12.92 3.24 7.96
N VAL A 90 -12.69 4.14 7.00
CA VAL A 90 -11.44 4.17 6.23
C VAL A 90 -10.80 5.52 6.44
N THR A 91 -9.51 5.55 6.76
CA THR A 91 -8.76 6.78 6.96
C THR A 91 -7.53 6.79 6.06
N TYR A 92 -7.13 7.98 5.60
CA TYR A 92 -5.84 8.19 4.95
C TYR A 92 -5.08 9.34 5.60
N ARG A 93 -3.76 9.18 5.75
CA ARG A 93 -2.86 10.25 6.15
C ARG A 93 -1.50 10.15 5.46
N VAL A 94 -0.96 11.31 5.07
CA VAL A 94 0.40 11.38 4.52
C VAL A 94 1.46 11.07 5.60
N HIS A 95 2.56 10.43 5.21
CA HIS A 95 3.69 10.18 6.11
C HIS A 95 4.52 11.45 6.39
N GLY A 96 5.23 11.49 7.51
CA GLY A 96 6.15 12.58 7.88
C GLY A 96 7.41 12.62 7.00
N PRO A 97 8.30 13.62 7.18
CA PRO A 97 9.39 13.89 6.24
C PRO A 97 10.34 12.70 5.97
N PRO A 98 11.00 12.65 4.79
CA PRO A 98 10.96 13.64 3.71
C PRO A 98 9.64 13.68 2.95
N LEU A 99 9.24 14.88 2.52
CA LEU A 99 8.08 15.12 1.66
C LEU A 99 8.57 15.97 0.48
N SER A 100 8.20 15.60 -0.73
CA SER A 100 8.58 16.33 -1.95
C SER A 100 7.35 16.98 -2.55
N PHE A 101 7.43 18.29 -2.85
CA PHE A 101 6.37 19.06 -3.52
C PHE A 101 5.01 19.13 -2.78
N ILE A 102 5.03 18.97 -1.45
CA ILE A 102 3.84 18.94 -0.61
C ILE A 102 4.05 19.82 0.62
N TYR A 103 3.08 20.68 0.94
CA TYR A 103 3.06 21.47 2.16
C TYR A 103 2.22 20.77 3.24
N VAL A 104 2.81 20.49 4.39
CA VAL A 104 2.12 19.97 5.59
C VAL A 104 2.46 20.87 6.77
N PRO A 105 1.46 21.45 7.48
CA PRO A 105 1.71 22.17 8.73
C PRO A 105 2.48 21.31 9.72
N THR A 106 3.44 21.88 10.45
CA THR A 106 4.27 21.11 11.40
C THR A 106 3.44 20.37 12.45
N SER A 107 2.32 20.96 12.90
CA SER A 107 1.35 20.36 13.81
C SER A 107 0.63 19.12 13.25
N GLU A 108 0.61 18.95 11.93
CA GLU A 108 -0.05 17.85 11.23
C GLU A 108 0.91 16.75 10.78
N LEU A 109 2.23 16.92 10.95
CA LEU A 109 3.25 15.93 10.58
C LEU A 109 3.12 14.67 11.43
N ARG A 110 2.85 13.53 10.78
CA ARG A 110 2.72 12.22 11.45
C ARG A 110 3.64 11.18 10.85
N TYR A 111 4.42 10.48 11.68
CA TYR A 111 5.20 9.34 11.25
C TYR A 111 4.37 8.06 11.29
N ILE A 112 4.45 7.24 10.23
CA ILE A 112 3.74 5.95 10.14
C ILE A 112 3.95 5.09 11.39
N ALA A 113 5.18 5.03 11.91
CA ALA A 113 5.49 4.27 13.11
C ALA A 113 4.70 4.74 14.35
N ASN A 114 4.59 6.06 14.56
CA ASN A 114 3.87 6.64 15.69
C ASN A 114 2.37 6.40 15.56
N GLU A 115 1.83 6.53 14.35
CA GLU A 115 0.41 6.27 14.09
C GLU A 115 0.08 4.79 14.36
N ILE A 116 0.93 3.86 13.91
CA ILE A 116 0.79 2.42 14.20
C ILE A 116 0.89 2.11 15.70
N ASP A 117 1.80 2.75 16.42
CA ASP A 117 1.95 2.58 17.87
C ASP A 117 0.70 3.03 18.64
N GLY A 118 -0.02 4.05 18.14
CA GLY A 118 -1.25 4.55 18.72
C GLY A 118 -2.49 3.70 18.47
N LEU A 119 -2.43 2.69 17.59
CA LEU A 119 -3.59 1.85 17.27
C LEU A 119 -3.82 0.80 18.36
N VAL A 120 -5.08 0.54 18.72
CA VAL A 120 -5.43 -0.64 19.54
C VAL A 120 -5.14 -1.93 18.75
N GLY A 121 -5.61 -2.00 17.50
CA GLY A 121 -5.56 -3.20 16.68
C GLY A 121 -6.77 -4.13 16.88
N GLY A 122 -6.64 -5.38 16.46
CA GLY A 122 -7.65 -6.44 16.53
C GLY A 122 -8.11 -6.96 15.17
N THR A 123 -9.02 -7.94 15.20
CA THR A 123 -9.56 -8.70 14.05
C THR A 123 -10.29 -7.85 13.01
N ASN A 124 -10.75 -6.66 13.39
CA ASN A 124 -11.44 -5.72 12.51
C ASN A 124 -10.56 -4.56 12.05
N THR A 125 -9.31 -4.49 12.52
CA THR A 125 -8.36 -3.45 12.14
C THR A 125 -7.51 -3.91 10.97
N VAL A 126 -7.42 -3.06 9.95
CA VAL A 126 -6.55 -3.24 8.79
C VAL A 126 -5.60 -2.05 8.72
N VAL A 127 -4.30 -2.30 8.69
CA VAL A 127 -3.28 -1.28 8.48
C VAL A 127 -2.70 -1.44 7.09
N VAL A 128 -2.83 -0.41 6.26
CA VAL A 128 -2.24 -0.33 4.93
C VAL A 128 -1.15 0.73 4.95
N PHE A 129 0.03 0.44 4.43
CA PHE A 129 1.01 1.50 4.19
C PHE A 129 1.80 1.37 2.88
N SER A 130 2.23 2.52 2.37
CA SER A 130 3.16 2.68 1.25
C SER A 130 4.12 3.81 1.59
N VAL A 131 5.41 3.57 1.50
CA VAL A 131 6.42 4.60 1.72
C VAL A 131 7.57 4.33 0.80
N TRP A 132 7.68 5.09 -0.28
CA TRP A 132 8.81 4.98 -1.21
C TRP A 132 8.92 6.20 -2.13
N ALA A 133 7.79 6.81 -2.52
CA ALA A 133 7.77 7.79 -3.60
C ALA A 133 8.53 9.08 -3.26
N HIS A 134 8.55 9.46 -1.98
CA HIS A 134 9.29 10.61 -1.46
C HIS A 134 10.72 10.26 -1.02
N PHE A 135 11.08 8.97 -1.02
CA PHE A 135 12.43 8.48 -0.66
C PHE A 135 13.28 8.17 -1.89
N SER A 136 12.69 8.08 -3.08
CA SER A 136 13.41 7.82 -4.33
C SER A 136 14.51 8.84 -4.68
N PRO A 137 14.49 10.12 -4.26
CA PRO A 137 15.62 11.02 -4.50
C PRO A 137 16.64 11.04 -3.34
N PHE A 138 16.44 10.24 -2.28
CA PHE A 138 17.30 10.24 -1.09
C PHE A 138 18.21 9.00 -1.03
N PRO A 139 19.35 9.07 -0.31
CA PRO A 139 20.19 7.91 -0.04
C PRO A 139 19.43 6.78 0.65
N ILE A 140 19.77 5.55 0.28
CA ILE A 140 19.01 4.34 0.65
C ILE A 140 19.04 4.09 2.17
N GLU A 141 20.06 4.58 2.86
CA GLU A 141 20.22 4.51 4.31
C GLU A 141 19.08 5.21 5.04
N LEU A 142 18.61 6.35 4.52
CA LEU A 142 17.47 7.07 5.08
C LEU A 142 16.20 6.22 4.97
N TYR A 143 16.04 5.54 3.84
CA TYR A 143 14.91 4.65 3.59
C TYR A 143 14.95 3.42 4.52
N ILE A 144 16.11 2.78 4.66
CA ILE A 144 16.31 1.65 5.57
C ILE A 144 15.96 2.04 7.01
N ARG A 145 16.45 3.19 7.50
CA ARG A 145 16.13 3.68 8.86
C ARG A 145 14.64 3.94 9.06
N ARG A 146 13.97 4.49 8.03
CA ARG A 146 12.51 4.69 8.05
C ARG A 146 11.78 3.36 8.17
N LEU A 147 12.12 2.39 7.32
CA LEU A 147 11.48 1.07 7.32
C LEU A 147 11.74 0.29 8.61
N GLN A 148 12.95 0.36 9.19
CA GLN A 148 13.27 -0.26 10.47
C GLN A 148 12.39 0.29 11.61
N SER A 149 12.10 1.59 11.61
CA SER A 149 11.20 2.19 12.60
C SER A 149 9.75 1.73 12.41
N ILE A 150 9.27 1.67 11.16
CA ILE A 150 7.93 1.14 10.85
C ILE A 150 7.83 -0.34 11.21
N ARG A 151 8.83 -1.16 10.86
CA ARG A 151 8.89 -2.59 11.23
C ARG A 151 8.76 -2.79 12.72
N ARG A 152 9.50 -2.02 13.54
CA ARG A 152 9.39 -2.11 15.01
C ARG A 152 7.99 -1.77 15.52
N ALA A 153 7.33 -0.77 14.95
CA ALA A 153 5.95 -0.43 15.29
C ALA A 153 4.97 -1.55 14.89
N VAL A 154 5.12 -2.12 13.69
CA VAL A 154 4.32 -3.28 13.24
C VAL A 154 4.51 -4.48 14.17
N ILE A 155 5.74 -4.76 14.61
CA ILE A 155 6.02 -5.82 15.59
C ILE A 155 5.26 -5.57 16.89
N ARG A 156 5.34 -4.36 17.44
CA ARG A 156 4.61 -4.01 18.68
C ARG A 156 3.10 -4.14 18.50
N LEU A 157 2.56 -3.70 17.35
CA LEU A 157 1.14 -3.86 17.03
C LEU A 157 0.73 -5.33 16.99
N LEU A 158 1.45 -6.18 16.26
CA LEU A 158 1.10 -7.59 16.12
C LEU A 158 1.35 -8.39 17.41
N ASN A 159 2.29 -7.99 18.26
CA ASN A 159 2.43 -8.59 19.59
C ASN A 159 1.25 -8.25 20.51
N ARG A 160 0.71 -7.03 20.40
CA ARG A 160 -0.46 -6.55 21.16
C ARG A 160 -1.77 -7.12 20.62
N ALA A 161 -1.90 -7.18 19.31
CA ALA A 161 -3.12 -7.52 18.59
C ALA A 161 -2.78 -8.38 17.35
N PRO A 162 -2.54 -9.69 17.55
CA PRO A 162 -2.03 -10.57 16.49
C PRO A 162 -2.99 -10.74 15.31
N ASP A 163 -4.28 -10.51 15.51
CA ASP A 163 -5.32 -10.61 14.48
C ASP A 163 -5.44 -9.35 13.59
N THR A 164 -4.60 -8.32 13.81
CA THR A 164 -4.58 -7.16 12.91
C THR A 164 -3.98 -7.52 11.56
N LEU A 165 -4.72 -7.22 10.49
CA LEU A 165 -4.21 -7.38 9.13
C LEU A 165 -3.31 -6.21 8.77
N VAL A 166 -2.04 -6.48 8.43
CA VAL A 166 -1.10 -5.49 7.92
C VAL A 166 -0.81 -5.74 6.45
N VAL A 167 -1.10 -4.77 5.59
CA VAL A 167 -0.91 -4.81 4.15
C VAL A 167 0.07 -3.73 3.72
N ILE A 168 1.05 -4.10 2.90
CA ILE A 168 2.06 -3.18 2.38
C ILE A 168 1.88 -3.08 0.87
N ARG A 169 1.70 -1.86 0.37
CA ARG A 169 1.81 -1.57 -1.07
C ARG A 169 3.28 -1.37 -1.39
N THR A 170 3.80 -2.13 -2.34
CA THR A 170 5.18 -2.00 -2.80
C THR A 170 5.37 -0.76 -3.70
N ALA A 171 6.62 -0.48 -4.07
CA ALA A 171 6.89 0.53 -5.09
C ALA A 171 6.29 0.14 -6.45
N ASN A 172 6.08 1.12 -7.33
CA ASN A 172 5.66 0.90 -8.72
C ASN A 172 6.47 1.73 -9.70
N LEU A 173 6.40 1.41 -10.99
CA LEU A 173 7.08 2.19 -12.02
C LEU A 173 6.45 3.59 -12.13
N ARG A 174 7.28 4.62 -12.32
CA ARG A 174 6.84 6.03 -12.35
C ARG A 174 6.62 6.57 -13.76
N GLY A 175 7.30 6.03 -14.77
CA GLY A 175 7.48 6.71 -16.05
C GLY A 175 8.45 7.88 -15.90
N LEU A 176 9.30 8.13 -16.90
CA LEU A 176 10.38 9.10 -16.76
C LEU A 176 10.35 10.12 -17.91
N THR A 177 9.86 11.32 -17.61
CA THR A 177 10.11 12.50 -18.45
C THR A 177 11.56 12.97 -18.27
N PRO A 178 12.11 13.82 -19.16
CA PRO A 178 13.46 14.36 -19.00
C PRO A 178 13.68 15.07 -17.66
N SER A 179 12.68 15.81 -17.16
CA SER A 179 12.77 16.53 -15.88
C SER A 179 12.72 15.59 -14.67
N GLU A 180 11.87 14.56 -14.71
CA GLU A 180 11.81 13.56 -13.65
C GLU A 180 13.10 12.73 -13.57
N SER A 181 13.72 12.45 -14.73
CA SER A 181 14.94 11.65 -14.83
C SER A 181 16.15 12.30 -14.15
N LEU A 182 16.08 13.60 -13.85
CA LEU A 182 17.12 14.31 -13.09
C LEU A 182 17.18 13.88 -11.62
N ASN A 183 16.06 13.45 -11.05
CA ASN A 183 15.94 13.15 -9.61
C ASN A 183 15.43 11.73 -9.32
N TYR A 184 14.88 11.04 -10.32
CA TYR A 184 14.19 9.76 -10.15
C TYR A 184 14.69 8.71 -11.14
N SER A 185 14.70 7.46 -10.67
CA SER A 185 15.10 6.31 -11.46
C SER A 185 14.28 5.09 -11.04
N ASP A 186 13.65 4.42 -12.01
CA ASP A 186 12.98 3.13 -11.75
C ASP A 186 14.01 2.06 -11.33
N TRP A 187 15.26 2.13 -11.81
CA TRP A 187 16.33 1.22 -11.35
C TRP A 187 16.62 1.40 -9.86
N TYR A 188 16.68 2.64 -9.38
CA TYR A 188 16.90 2.92 -7.96
C TYR A 188 15.65 2.59 -7.13
N THR A 189 14.46 2.88 -7.66
CA THR A 189 13.18 2.52 -7.04
C THR A 189 13.05 1.01 -6.84
N LEU A 190 13.54 0.19 -7.78
CA LEU A 190 13.63 -1.26 -7.62
C LEU A 190 14.52 -1.66 -6.43
N GLN A 191 15.58 -0.90 -6.12
CA GLN A 191 16.39 -1.17 -4.92
C GLN A 191 15.60 -0.87 -3.64
N LEU A 192 14.81 0.22 -3.62
CA LEU A 192 13.90 0.50 -2.50
C LEU A 192 12.90 -0.65 -2.32
N ASP A 193 12.31 -1.14 -3.40
CA ASP A 193 11.39 -2.28 -3.33
C ASP A 193 12.05 -3.54 -2.75
N LYS A 194 13.27 -3.86 -3.21
CA LYS A 194 14.06 -4.98 -2.66
C LYS A 194 14.35 -4.81 -1.17
N VAL A 195 14.69 -3.60 -0.72
CA VAL A 195 14.90 -3.30 0.70
C VAL A 195 13.60 -3.47 1.48
N LEU A 196 12.47 -2.95 1.00
CA LEU A 196 11.16 -3.13 1.62
C LEU A 196 10.85 -4.62 1.85
N ARG A 197 11.01 -5.44 0.81
CA ARG A 197 10.81 -6.89 0.90
C ARG A 197 11.76 -7.54 1.89
N ALA A 198 13.04 -7.18 1.88
CA ALA A 198 14.02 -7.70 2.82
C ALA A 198 13.67 -7.34 4.27
N VAL A 199 13.28 -6.09 4.52
CA VAL A 199 12.90 -5.58 5.84
C VAL A 199 11.59 -6.18 6.33
N PHE A 200 10.70 -6.70 5.49
CA PHE A 200 9.47 -7.36 5.95
C PHE A 200 9.44 -8.87 5.69
N LYS A 201 10.54 -9.46 5.21
CA LYS A 201 10.67 -10.89 4.98
C LYS A 201 10.45 -11.68 6.28
N GLY A 202 9.56 -12.66 6.23
CA GLY A 202 9.25 -13.53 7.37
C GLY A 202 8.29 -12.92 8.39
N PHE A 203 7.74 -11.72 8.15
CA PHE A 203 6.73 -11.11 9.03
C PHE A 203 5.33 -11.46 8.57
N ASN A 204 4.38 -11.48 9.51
CA ASN A 204 2.96 -11.66 9.23
C ASN A 204 2.36 -10.40 8.61
N VAL A 205 2.77 -10.08 7.39
CA VAL A 205 2.27 -8.97 6.58
C VAL A 205 1.90 -9.49 5.19
N ARG A 206 0.98 -8.83 4.51
CA ARG A 206 0.62 -9.12 3.12
C ARG A 206 1.17 -8.04 2.19
N LEU A 207 1.67 -8.43 1.03
CA LEU A 207 2.14 -7.48 0.01
C LEU A 207 1.09 -7.37 -1.10
N VAL A 208 0.85 -6.15 -1.57
CA VAL A 208 0.30 -5.91 -2.91
C VAL A 208 1.45 -5.48 -3.79
N ASP A 209 1.84 -6.36 -4.71
CA ASP A 209 3.02 -6.22 -5.55
C ASP A 209 2.78 -5.25 -6.71
N ALA A 210 2.71 -3.97 -6.36
CA ALA A 210 2.48 -2.88 -7.30
C ALA A 210 3.57 -2.78 -8.37
N TRP A 211 4.77 -3.29 -8.11
CA TRP A 211 5.88 -3.30 -9.07
C TRP A 211 5.54 -4.22 -10.24
N GLU A 212 5.28 -5.49 -9.94
CA GLU A 212 4.93 -6.49 -10.95
C GLU A 212 3.61 -6.15 -11.66
N MET A 213 2.63 -5.62 -10.92
CA MET A 213 1.35 -5.21 -11.51
C MET A 213 1.47 -4.02 -12.46
N THR A 214 2.40 -3.09 -12.23
CA THR A 214 2.61 -2.00 -13.20
C THR A 214 3.49 -2.43 -14.35
N LEU A 215 4.50 -3.29 -14.10
CA LEU A 215 5.39 -3.83 -15.13
C LEU A 215 4.65 -4.69 -16.16
N ALA A 216 3.71 -5.51 -15.70
CA ALA A 216 2.99 -6.46 -16.56
C ALA A 216 1.76 -5.87 -17.26
N HIS A 217 1.44 -4.59 -17.04
CA HIS A 217 0.29 -3.94 -17.66
C HIS A 217 0.69 -3.17 -18.92
N HIS A 218 -0.18 -3.14 -19.92
CA HIS A 218 0.05 -2.40 -21.18
C HIS A 218 -0.08 -0.87 -21.05
N LEU A 219 -0.47 -0.36 -19.88
CA LEU A 219 -0.62 1.09 -19.71
C LEU A 219 0.76 1.71 -19.48
N PRO A 220 1.00 2.96 -19.90
CA PRO A 220 2.27 3.63 -19.64
C PRO A 220 2.61 3.63 -18.16
N HIS A 221 3.89 3.48 -17.84
CA HIS A 221 4.38 3.64 -16.48
C HIS A 221 4.02 5.04 -15.97
N ASN A 222 3.49 5.11 -14.75
CA ASN A 222 3.02 6.34 -14.13
C ASN A 222 3.11 6.20 -12.60
N ILE A 223 3.63 7.21 -11.89
CA ILE A 223 3.67 7.22 -10.40
C ILE A 223 2.28 7.02 -9.80
N HIS A 224 1.25 7.51 -10.49
CA HIS A 224 -0.16 7.28 -10.22
C HIS A 224 -0.73 6.42 -11.35
N PRO A 225 -0.61 5.08 -11.28
CA PRO A 225 -1.05 4.19 -12.34
C PRO A 225 -2.53 4.39 -12.70
N GLY A 226 -2.89 4.07 -13.94
CA GLY A 226 -4.26 4.21 -14.41
C GLY A 226 -5.27 3.37 -13.60
N ARG A 227 -6.53 3.81 -13.58
CA ARG A 227 -7.62 3.21 -12.80
C ARG A 227 -7.74 1.68 -12.93
N PRO A 228 -7.55 1.04 -14.10
CA PRO A 228 -7.59 -0.43 -14.20
C PRO A 228 -6.55 -1.14 -13.32
N ILE A 229 -5.34 -0.58 -13.21
CA ILE A 229 -4.27 -1.12 -12.35
C ILE A 229 -4.65 -0.94 -10.88
N VAL A 230 -5.10 0.26 -10.50
CA VAL A 230 -5.53 0.58 -9.12
C VAL A 230 -6.69 -0.32 -8.69
N LYS A 231 -7.68 -0.55 -9.57
CA LYS A 231 -8.80 -1.47 -9.32
C LYS A 231 -8.31 -2.88 -8.99
N ASN A 232 -7.36 -3.41 -9.75
CA ASN A 232 -6.77 -4.73 -9.48
C ASN A 232 -5.98 -4.75 -8.16
N MET A 233 -5.27 -3.67 -7.81
CA MET A 233 -4.59 -3.58 -6.51
C MET A 233 -5.59 -3.59 -5.34
N ILE A 234 -6.71 -2.87 -5.49
CA ILE A 234 -7.82 -2.86 -4.52
C ILE A 234 -8.50 -4.22 -4.44
N ASP A 235 -8.71 -4.91 -5.56
CA ASP A 235 -9.24 -6.28 -5.57
C ASP A 235 -8.38 -7.23 -4.71
N ILE A 236 -7.04 -7.13 -4.79
CA ILE A 236 -6.12 -7.89 -3.95
C ILE A 236 -6.25 -7.47 -2.47
N LEU A 237 -6.24 -6.17 -2.18
CA LEU A 237 -6.41 -5.65 -0.83
C LEU A 237 -7.69 -6.19 -0.18
N LEU A 238 -8.83 -6.06 -0.87
CA LEU A 238 -10.12 -6.51 -0.38
C LEU A 238 -10.17 -8.04 -0.27
N SER A 239 -9.47 -8.77 -1.15
CA SER A 239 -9.32 -10.23 -1.02
C SER A 239 -8.52 -10.63 0.23
N TYR A 240 -7.57 -9.81 0.70
CA TYR A 240 -6.91 -10.02 1.98
C TYR A 240 -7.80 -9.70 3.18
N ILE A 241 -8.65 -8.67 3.07
CA ILE A 241 -9.55 -8.25 4.16
C ILE A 241 -10.70 -9.24 4.34
N CYS A 242 -11.22 -9.79 3.24
CA CYS A 242 -12.47 -10.53 3.18
C CYS A 242 -12.25 -12.01 2.86
N THR A 243 -11.15 -12.57 3.38
CA THR A 243 -10.95 -14.02 3.41
C THR A 243 -12.10 -14.62 4.20
N LYS A 244 -12.96 -15.37 3.50
CA LYS A 244 -14.19 -16.05 3.97
C LYS A 244 -14.29 -16.25 5.47
#